data_AF-A0A3M8HCW1-F1
#
_entry.id   AF-A0A3M8HCW1-F1
#
_cell.length_a   1.000
_cell.length_b   1.000
_cell.length_c   1.000
_cell.angle_alpha   90.00
_cell.angle_beta   90.00
_cell.angle_gamma   90.00
#
_symmetry.space_group_name_H-M   'P 1'
#
loop_
_entity.id
_entity.type
_entity.pdbx_description
1 polymer ?
#
loop_
_entity_poly.entity_id
_entity_poly.type
_entity_poly.pdbx_seq_one_letter_code
_entity_poly.pdbx_strand_id
1 'polypeptide(L)'
;MDNFTELEYRGLNILDEISTVELAIDWEFQRIHVLDTNKVVEPEYHFSTKSYQLSEGFFKMIDVLNDKHFLTLHCDEVIQNEYSGYTWYFYGSRNYILKYEKSNIFEVEKMDQLNEEKIKNHYLYTKYIDKLQSSGIKLF
;
A
#
# COMPACT_ATOMS: atom_id res chain seq x y z
N MET A 1 -0.76 -17.53 12.21
CA MET A 1 -0.98 -16.40 13.14
C MET A 1 -0.12 -15.31 12.57
N ASP A 2 -0.73 -14.43 11.81
CA ASP A 2 0.01 -13.61 10.86
C ASP A 2 0.76 -12.53 11.62
N ASN A 3 2.09 -12.61 11.60
CA ASN A 3 2.97 -11.68 12.30
C ASN A 3 3.21 -10.46 11.42
N PHE A 4 2.22 -9.58 11.38
CA PHE A 4 2.37 -8.27 10.75
C PHE A 4 3.02 -7.28 11.72
N THR A 5 4.02 -6.54 11.25
CA THR A 5 4.48 -5.31 11.91
C THR A 5 3.66 -4.15 11.38
N GLU A 6 2.96 -3.46 12.27
CA GLU A 6 2.15 -2.29 11.92
C GLU A 6 2.85 -0.98 12.29
N LEU A 7 2.71 0.04 11.44
CA LEU A 7 3.22 1.39 11.70
C LEU A 7 2.37 2.46 11.01
N GLU A 8 2.50 3.70 11.48
CA GLU A 8 1.81 4.85 10.90
C GLU A 8 2.82 5.84 10.31
N TYR A 9 2.53 6.30 9.09
CA TYR A 9 3.22 7.40 8.44
C TYR A 9 2.29 8.60 8.35
N ARG A 10 2.81 9.81 8.55
CA ARG A 10 2.03 11.06 8.42
C ARG A 10 2.64 11.90 7.33
N GLY A 11 1.82 12.30 6.36
CA GLY A 11 2.26 13.12 5.22
C GLY A 11 1.17 14.09 4.79
N LEU A 12 1.53 15.02 3.91
CA LEU A 12 0.57 15.94 3.29
C LEU A 12 -0.16 15.23 2.16
N ASN A 13 -1.48 15.38 2.12
CA ASN A 13 -2.28 14.95 0.97
C ASN A 13 -2.31 16.04 -0.12
N ILE A 14 -3.04 15.77 -1.21
CA ILE A 14 -3.21 16.69 -2.34
C ILE A 14 -3.91 18.02 -1.99
N LEU A 15 -4.48 18.14 -0.79
CA LEU A 15 -5.14 19.35 -0.28
C LEU A 15 -4.28 20.08 0.75
N ASP A 16 -2.99 19.73 0.87
CA ASP A 16 -2.05 20.25 1.86
C ASP A 16 -2.45 19.98 3.33
N GLU A 17 -3.25 18.93 3.56
CA GLU A 17 -3.66 18.51 4.90
C GLU A 17 -2.81 17.33 5.39
N ILE A 18 -2.42 17.37 6.67
CA ILE A 18 -1.71 16.24 7.30
C ILE A 18 -2.67 15.09 7.48
N SER A 19 -2.40 13.99 6.80
CA SER A 19 -3.17 12.75 6.84
C SER A 19 -2.29 11.57 7.27
N THR A 20 -2.92 10.53 7.81
CA THR A 20 -2.22 9.30 8.25
C THR A 20 -2.37 8.22 7.18
N VAL A 21 -1.26 7.51 6.94
CA VAL A 21 -1.15 6.29 6.16
C VAL A 21 -0.80 5.16 7.12
N GLU A 22 -1.56 4.07 7.08
CA GLU A 22 -1.24 2.89 7.88
C GLU A 22 -0.48 1.86 7.03
N LEU A 23 0.60 1.32 7.59
CA LEU A 23 1.43 0.31 6.96
C LEU A 23 1.41 -0.98 7.79
N ALA A 24 1.18 -2.11 7.12
CA ALA A 24 1.32 -3.43 7.73
C ALA A 24 2.29 -4.26 6.89
N ILE A 25 3.36 -4.75 7.54
CA ILE A 25 4.47 -5.43 6.89
C ILE A 25 4.45 -6.91 7.26
N ASP A 26 4.40 -7.75 6.24
CA ASP A 26 4.56 -9.20 6.31
C ASP A 26 5.99 -9.55 5.88
N TRP A 27 6.84 -9.79 6.87
CA TRP A 27 8.26 -10.10 6.64
C TRP A 27 8.46 -11.48 6.01
N GLU A 28 7.60 -12.45 6.31
CA GLU A 28 7.71 -13.82 5.81
C GLU A 28 7.55 -13.86 4.29
N PHE A 29 6.60 -13.08 3.77
CA PHE A 29 6.30 -13.03 2.34
C PHE A 29 6.80 -11.77 1.62
N GLN A 30 7.53 -10.89 2.32
CA GLN A 30 8.01 -9.60 1.82
C GLN A 30 6.87 -8.77 1.20
N ARG A 31 5.75 -8.65 1.93
CA ARG A 31 4.58 -7.87 1.49
C ARG A 31 4.39 -6.67 2.39
N ILE A 32 4.06 -5.53 1.78
CA ILE A 32 3.71 -4.32 2.50
C ILE A 32 2.32 -3.88 2.08
N HIS A 33 1.45 -3.71 3.06
CA HIS A 33 0.08 -3.28 2.91
C HIS A 33 -0.01 -1.82 3.31
N VAL A 34 -0.60 -1.00 2.45
CA VAL A 34 -0.68 0.44 2.61
C VAL A 34 -2.15 0.85 2.61
N LEU A 35 -2.67 1.32 3.74
CA LEU A 35 -4.00 1.93 3.81
C LEU A 35 -3.86 3.44 3.73
N ASP A 36 -4.39 4.03 2.67
CA ASP A 36 -4.33 5.46 2.39
C ASP A 36 -5.64 5.95 1.75
N THR A 37 -6.59 6.37 2.58
CA THR A 37 -7.87 6.92 2.10
C THR A 37 -7.79 8.38 1.67
N ASN A 38 -6.66 9.06 1.93
CA ASN A 38 -6.49 10.49 1.72
C ASN A 38 -5.51 10.83 0.60
N LYS A 39 -5.01 9.83 -0.15
CA LYS A 39 -4.09 10.02 -1.30
C LYS A 39 -2.80 10.73 -0.91
N VAL A 40 -2.20 10.35 0.21
CA VAL A 40 -0.88 10.81 0.64
C VAL A 40 0.23 10.10 -0.15
N VAL A 41 0.12 8.79 -0.32
CA VAL A 41 1.11 7.90 -0.96
C VAL A 41 0.49 6.97 -2.00
N GLU A 42 -0.83 7.03 -2.19
CA GLU A 42 -1.55 6.23 -3.19
C GLU A 42 -0.95 6.42 -4.59
N PRO A 43 -0.82 5.36 -5.40
CA PRO A 43 -0.39 5.48 -6.78
C PRO A 43 -1.27 6.41 -7.64
N GLU A 44 -0.62 7.09 -8.58
CA GLU A 44 -1.26 8.06 -9.46
C GLU A 44 -1.44 7.49 -10.86
N TYR A 45 -2.58 7.79 -11.47
CA TYR A 45 -2.86 7.37 -12.84
C TYR A 45 -2.36 8.42 -13.83
N HIS A 46 -1.39 8.06 -14.66
CA HIS A 46 -0.89 8.93 -15.72
C HIS A 46 -1.69 8.75 -17.01
N PHE A 47 -2.43 9.79 -17.39
CA PHE A 47 -3.29 9.76 -18.59
C PHE A 47 -2.49 9.57 -19.90
N SER A 48 -1.28 10.14 -19.97
CA SER A 48 -0.43 10.04 -21.17
C SER A 48 0.03 8.61 -21.45
N THR A 49 0.40 7.87 -20.40
CA THR A 49 0.88 6.48 -20.52
C THR A 49 -0.22 5.45 -20.29
N LYS A 50 -1.41 5.90 -19.86
CA LYS A 50 -2.55 5.05 -19.47
C LYS A 50 -2.17 3.98 -18.45
N SER A 51 -1.35 4.36 -17.47
CA SER A 51 -0.82 3.44 -16.47
C SER A 51 -0.70 4.12 -15.11
N TYR A 52 -0.76 3.31 -14.05
CA TYR A 52 -0.45 3.78 -12.71
C TYR A 52 1.07 3.88 -12.49
N GLN A 53 1.49 4.89 -11.73
CA GLN A 53 2.87 5.10 -11.30
C GLN A 53 2.91 5.39 -9.80
N LEU A 54 4.04 5.11 -9.16
CA LEU A 54 4.26 5.47 -7.76
C LEU A 54 4.27 6.99 -7.64
N SER A 55 3.58 7.52 -6.63
CA SER A 55 3.46 8.97 -6.40
C SER A 55 4.72 9.54 -5.76
N GLU A 56 4.88 10.86 -5.82
CA GLU A 56 5.96 11.55 -5.09
C GLU A 56 5.86 11.28 -3.58
N GLY A 57 4.64 11.24 -3.04
CA GLY A 57 4.39 10.93 -1.64
C GLY A 57 4.87 9.54 -1.23
N PHE A 58 4.73 8.55 -2.11
CA PHE A 58 5.31 7.22 -1.90
C PHE A 58 6.83 7.29 -1.72
N PHE A 59 7.55 7.98 -2.61
CA PHE A 59 9.01 8.08 -2.51
C PHE A 59 9.45 8.80 -1.23
N LYS A 60 8.77 9.88 -0.83
CA LYS A 60 9.02 10.54 0.46
C LYS A 60 8.81 9.62 1.66
N MET A 61 7.78 8.78 1.61
CA MET A 61 7.54 7.77 2.64
C MET A 61 8.68 6.74 2.68
N ILE A 62 9.13 6.25 1.52
CA ILE A 62 10.25 5.32 1.42
C ILE A 62 11.53 5.92 2.03
N ASP A 63 11.85 7.17 1.69
CA ASP A 63 13.02 7.85 2.27
C ASP A 63 12.97 7.86 3.80
N VAL A 64 11.81 8.17 4.38
CA VAL A 64 11.60 8.16 5.83
C VAL A 64 11.71 6.75 6.43
N LEU A 65 11.19 5.73 5.74
CA LEU A 65 11.29 4.35 6.21
C LEU A 65 12.74 3.85 6.18
N ASN A 66 13.50 4.24 5.16
CA ASN A 66 14.92 3.89 5.01
C ASN A 66 15.78 4.62 6.05
N ASP A 67 15.57 5.92 6.25
CA ASP A 67 16.28 6.72 7.27
C ASP A 67 16.08 6.16 8.69
N LYS A 68 14.91 5.56 8.94
CA LYS A 68 14.59 4.89 10.21
C LYS A 68 14.95 3.41 10.22
N HIS A 69 15.61 2.91 9.18
CA HIS A 69 16.02 1.52 8.99
C HIS A 69 14.89 0.50 9.13
N PHE A 70 13.64 0.88 8.83
CA PHE A 70 12.51 -0.03 8.94
C PHE A 70 12.58 -1.16 7.91
N LEU A 71 13.00 -0.86 6.67
CA LEU A 71 13.03 -1.85 5.57
C LEU A 71 14.37 -2.57 5.46
N THR A 72 15.44 -1.94 5.92
CA THR A 72 16.83 -2.42 5.80
C THR A 72 17.15 -3.61 6.72
N LEU A 73 16.43 -3.77 7.84
CA LEU A 73 16.70 -4.85 8.82
C LEU A 73 16.39 -6.27 8.31
N HIS A 74 15.66 -6.40 7.20
CA HIS A 74 15.15 -7.68 6.71
C HIS A 74 15.47 -7.97 5.23
N CYS A 75 16.29 -7.14 4.58
CA CYS A 75 16.80 -7.39 3.23
C CYS A 75 18.29 -7.77 3.29
N ASP A 76 18.59 -9.06 3.05
CA ASP A 76 19.97 -9.59 3.01
C ASP A 76 20.78 -9.11 1.81
N GLU A 77 20.14 -8.48 0.81
CA GLU A 77 20.79 -7.94 -0.38
C GLU A 77 20.74 -6.40 -0.39
N VAL A 78 21.88 -5.79 -0.65
CA VAL A 78 22.00 -4.35 -0.93
C VAL A 78 21.36 -4.05 -2.29
N ILE A 79 20.03 -4.04 -2.32
CA ILE A 79 19.26 -3.59 -3.48
C ILE A 79 19.30 -2.06 -3.46
N GLN A 80 19.81 -1.42 -4.51
CA GLN A 80 19.88 0.05 -4.62
C GLN A 80 18.50 0.75 -4.47
N ASN A 81 17.41 -0.01 -4.53
CA ASN A 81 16.03 0.39 -4.28
C ASN A 81 15.36 -0.63 -3.35
N GLU A 82 15.56 -0.53 -2.03
CA GLU A 82 15.06 -1.50 -1.02
C GLU A 82 13.55 -1.77 -1.13
N TYR A 83 12.77 -0.75 -1.50
CA TYR A 83 11.32 -0.89 -1.71
C TYR A 83 10.95 -1.82 -2.87
N SER A 84 11.84 -2.06 -3.83
CA SER A 84 11.57 -2.93 -5.01
C SER A 84 11.63 -4.43 -4.70
N GLY A 85 12.23 -4.81 -3.56
CA GLY A 85 12.24 -6.19 -3.07
C GLY A 85 10.91 -6.62 -2.43
N TYR A 86 10.05 -5.67 -2.08
CA TYR A 86 8.74 -5.92 -1.49
C TYR A 86 7.63 -5.85 -2.53
N THR A 87 6.60 -6.69 -2.33
CA THR A 87 5.31 -6.52 -3.02
C THR A 87 4.45 -5.55 -2.22
N TRP A 88 3.94 -4.50 -2.86
CA TRP A 88 3.11 -3.51 -2.18
C TRP A 88 1.67 -3.64 -2.59
N TYR A 89 0.77 -3.58 -1.62
CA TYR A 89 -0.68 -3.57 -1.81
C TYR A 89 -1.25 -2.26 -1.29
N PHE A 90 -1.87 -1.47 -2.16
CA PHE A 90 -2.45 -0.18 -1.82
C PHE A 90 -3.97 -0.32 -1.70
N TYR A 91 -4.44 -0.10 -0.48
CA TYR A 91 -5.83 -0.03 -0.06
C TYR A 91 -6.17 1.46 0.01
N GLY A 92 -6.73 1.98 -1.09
CA GLY A 92 -6.80 3.42 -1.31
C GLY A 92 -8.20 4.01 -1.22
N SER A 93 -8.30 5.23 -1.73
CA SER A 93 -9.55 5.94 -1.99
C SER A 93 -10.40 5.36 -3.14
N ARG A 94 -9.92 4.31 -3.80
CA ARG A 94 -10.52 3.71 -5.00
C ARG A 94 -11.25 2.41 -4.70
N ASN A 95 -12.17 2.02 -5.60
CA ASN A 95 -12.86 0.72 -5.54
C ASN A 95 -11.98 -0.48 -5.89
N TYR A 96 -10.65 -0.32 -5.94
CA TYR A 96 -9.70 -1.34 -6.36
C TYR A 96 -8.49 -1.35 -5.44
N ILE A 97 -7.97 -2.54 -5.17
CA ILE A 97 -6.65 -2.73 -4.57
C ILE A 97 -5.62 -2.70 -5.69
N LEU A 98 -4.64 -1.80 -5.56
CA LEU A 98 -3.50 -1.76 -6.47
C LEU A 98 -2.35 -2.60 -5.91
N LYS A 99 -1.61 -3.26 -6.79
CA LYS A 99 -0.41 -4.01 -6.45
C LYS A 99 0.77 -3.45 -7.22
N TYR A 100 1.85 -3.13 -6.51
CA TYR A 100 3.16 -2.88 -7.10
C TYR A 100 4.05 -4.11 -6.93
N GLU A 101 4.53 -4.63 -8.05
CA GLU A 101 5.49 -5.75 -8.10
C GLU A 101 6.31 -5.63 -9.38
N LYS A 102 7.63 -5.90 -9.30
CA LYS A 102 8.55 -5.89 -10.46
C LYS A 102 8.42 -4.60 -11.29
N SER A 103 8.42 -3.46 -10.62
CA SER A 103 8.37 -2.12 -11.23
C SER A 103 7.09 -1.79 -12.01
N ASN A 104 6.01 -2.55 -11.80
CA ASN A 104 4.72 -2.32 -12.45
C ASN A 104 3.60 -2.25 -11.42
N ILE A 105 2.57 -1.45 -11.71
CA ILE A 105 1.36 -1.33 -10.89
C ILE A 105 0.17 -1.90 -11.64
N PHE A 106 -0.59 -2.76 -10.97
CA PHE A 106 -1.76 -3.43 -11.53
C PHE A 106 -2.96 -3.32 -10.58
N GLU A 107 -4.16 -3.23 -11.15
CA GLU A 107 -5.41 -3.44 -10.41
C GLU A 107 -5.60 -4.94 -10.19
N VAL A 108 -5.81 -5.36 -8.94
CA VAL A 108 -5.86 -6.80 -8.63
C VAL A 108 -7.23 -7.27 -8.20
N GLU A 109 -7.91 -6.53 -7.32
CA GLU A 109 -9.24 -6.90 -6.85
C GLU A 109 -10.10 -5.65 -6.71
N LYS A 110 -11.38 -5.76 -7.08
CA LYS A 110 -12.36 -4.73 -6.75
C LYS A 110 -12.90 -4.96 -5.35
N MET A 111 -13.02 -3.90 -4.56
CA MET A 111 -13.47 -4.00 -3.17
C MET A 111 -14.90 -4.53 -3.06
N ASP A 112 -15.77 -4.14 -3.98
CA ASP A 112 -17.17 -4.61 -4.08
C ASP A 112 -17.32 -6.07 -4.54
N GLN A 113 -16.25 -6.68 -5.04
CA GLN A 113 -16.21 -8.07 -5.50
C GLN A 113 -15.40 -8.99 -4.57
N LEU A 114 -14.89 -8.47 -3.45
CA LEU A 114 -14.26 -9.27 -2.41
C LEU A 114 -15.33 -10.06 -1.66
N ASN A 115 -15.23 -11.39 -1.70
CA ASN A 115 -16.06 -12.29 -0.91
C ASN A 115 -15.19 -13.02 0.13
N GLU A 116 -15.83 -13.64 1.13
CA GLU A 116 -15.10 -14.33 2.20
C GLU A 116 -14.12 -15.40 1.70
N GLU A 117 -14.44 -16.10 0.60
CA GLU A 117 -13.56 -17.10 0.01
C GLU A 117 -12.30 -16.49 -0.62
N LYS A 118 -12.43 -15.35 -1.32
CA LYS A 118 -11.29 -14.60 -1.84
C LYS A 118 -10.44 -14.05 -0.70
N ILE A 119 -11.06 -13.53 0.35
CA ILE A 119 -10.35 -13.00 1.51
C ILE A 119 -9.58 -14.10 2.25
N LYS A 120 -10.21 -15.28 2.46
CA LYS A 120 -9.60 -16.44 3.15
C LYS A 120 -8.45 -17.09 2.37
N ASN A 121 -8.42 -16.95 1.05
CA ASN A 121 -7.39 -17.54 0.19
C ASN A 121 -6.27 -16.55 -0.18
N HIS A 122 -6.33 -15.29 0.28
CA HIS A 122 -5.50 -14.22 -0.29
C HIS A 122 -4.30 -13.80 0.55
N TYR A 123 -3.34 -13.25 -0.19
CA TYR A 123 -2.19 -12.47 0.26
C TYR A 123 -2.58 -11.07 0.78
N LEU A 124 -3.86 -10.77 0.96
CA LEU A 124 -4.39 -9.45 1.34
C LEU A 124 -4.54 -9.32 2.86
N TYR A 125 -4.42 -8.11 3.37
CA TYR A 125 -4.50 -7.85 4.80
C TYR A 125 -5.94 -7.52 5.22
N THR A 126 -6.59 -8.50 5.84
CA THR A 126 -8.03 -8.48 6.15
C THR A 126 -8.45 -7.29 7.00
N LYS A 127 -7.63 -6.87 7.97
CA LYS A 127 -7.88 -5.70 8.82
C LYS A 127 -8.16 -4.43 8.00
N TYR A 128 -7.45 -4.22 6.90
CA TYR A 128 -7.64 -3.03 6.05
C TYR A 128 -8.89 -3.14 5.18
N ILE A 129 -9.25 -4.34 4.74
CA ILE A 129 -10.51 -4.60 4.04
C ILE A 129 -11.69 -4.29 4.96
N ASP A 130 -11.66 -4.80 6.20
CA ASP A 130 -12.70 -4.59 7.20
C ASP A 130 -12.86 -3.11 7.56
N LYS A 131 -11.74 -2.37 7.70
CA LYS A 131 -11.74 -0.92 7.92
C LYS A 131 -12.44 -0.17 6.79
N LEU A 132 -12.14 -0.50 5.54
CA LEU A 132 -12.76 0.16 4.39
C LEU A 132 -14.25 -0.15 4.26
N GLN A 133 -14.65 -1.41 4.52
CA GLN A 133 -16.06 -1.82 4.48
C GLN A 133 -16.89 -1.19 5.62
N SER A 134 -16.33 -1.10 6.83
CA SER A 134 -16.99 -0.50 8.00
C SER A 134 -17.08 1.03 7.93
N SER A 135 -16.16 1.69 7.23
CA SER A 135 -16.14 3.15 7.10
C SER A 135 -17.28 3.71 6.24
N GLY A 136 -18.09 2.87 5.60
CA GLY A 136 -19.24 3.31 4.80
C GLY A 136 -18.85 4.15 3.58
N ILE A 137 -17.56 4.12 3.19
CA ILE A 137 -17.07 4.80 1.99
C ILE A 137 -17.76 4.12 0.80
N LYS A 138 -18.83 4.73 0.30
CA LYS A 138 -19.37 4.40 -1.02
C LYS A 138 -18.36 4.91 -2.03
N LEU A 139 -17.54 3.99 -2.52
CA LEU A 139 -16.59 4.22 -3.60
C LEU A 139 -17.44 4.53 -4.85
N PHE A 140 -17.47 5.82 -5.22
CA PHE A 140 -18.28 6.36 -6.32
C PHE A 140 -17.81 5.87 -7.69
#